data_AF-A0A1I5Q887-F1
#
_entry.id   AF-A0A1I5Q887-F1
#
_cell.length_a   1.000
_cell.length_b   1.000
_cell.length_c   1.000
_cell.angle_alpha   90.00
_cell.angle_beta   90.00
_cell.angle_gamma   90.00
#
_symmetry.space_group_name_H-M   'P 1'
#
loop_
_entity.id
_entity.type
_entity.pdbx_description
1 polymer ?
#
loop_
_entity_poly.entity_id
_entity_poly.type
_entity_poly.pdbx_seq_one_letter_code
_entity_poly.pdbx_strand_id
1 'polypeptide(L)' 'MMHLRRFCIFSLLLILSGCGAGETAATATLQAEQAKQAQQQMEQLKQQIDQANAANTQRLQEAIDQAQ' A
#
# COMPACT_ATOMS: atom_id res chain seq x y z
N MET A 1 -8.54 -38.38 34.43
CA MET A 1 -9.15 -37.14 33.87
C MET A 1 -8.17 -35.97 33.70
N MET A 2 -7.10 -35.82 34.50
CA MET A 2 -6.16 -34.68 34.34
C MET A 2 -5.27 -34.75 33.08
N HIS A 3 -4.97 -35.94 32.56
CA HIS A 3 -4.15 -36.12 31.34
C HIS A 3 -4.87 -35.71 30.06
N LEU A 4 -6.18 -35.98 29.97
CA LEU A 4 -7.00 -35.60 28.81
C LEU A 4 -7.14 -34.08 28.69
N ARG A 5 -7.30 -33.37 29.84
CA ARG A 5 -7.32 -31.91 29.88
C ARG A 5 -5.99 -31.29 29.42
N ARG A 6 -4.86 -31.88 29.82
CA ARG A 6 -3.53 -31.42 29.38
C ARG A 6 -3.34 -31.60 27.88
N PHE A 7 -3.76 -32.74 27.32
CA PHE A 7 -3.66 -33.02 25.89
C PHE A 7 -4.45 -32.00 25.05
N CYS A 8 -5.68 -31.66 25.43
CA CYS A 8 -6.48 -30.66 24.71
C CYS A 8 -5.82 -29.28 24.67
N ILE A 9 -5.22 -28.84 25.79
CA ILE A 9 -4.55 -27.52 25.86
C ILE A 9 -3.33 -27.48 24.95
N PHE A 10 -2.54 -28.55 24.87
CA PHE A 10 -1.39 -28.62 23.96
C PHE A 10 -1.81 -28.54 22.49
N SER A 11 -2.89 -29.22 22.10
CA SER A 11 -3.42 -29.16 20.72
C SER A 11 -3.92 -27.76 20.36
N LEU A 12 -4.56 -27.05 21.29
CA LEU A 12 -5.01 -25.66 21.08
C LEU A 12 -3.83 -24.69 20.87
N LEU A 13 -2.73 -24.87 21.62
CA LEU A 13 -1.55 -24.03 21.49
C LEU A 13 -0.81 -24.24 20.15
N LEU A 14 -0.80 -25.48 19.64
CA LEU A 14 -0.19 -25.81 18.33
C LEU A 14 -0.97 -25.21 17.15
N ILE A 15 -2.30 -25.09 17.27
CA ILE A 15 -3.14 -24.48 16.23
C ILE A 15 -2.96 -22.95 16.25
N LEU A 16 -2.83 -22.35 17.42
CA LEU A 16 -2.65 -20.90 17.56
C LEU A 16 -1.28 -20.41 17.06
N SER A 17 -0.22 -21.21 17.19
CA SER A 17 1.10 -20.87 16.62
C SER A 17 1.19 -21.02 15.10
N GLY A 18 0.28 -21.76 14.48
CA GLY A 18 0.15 -21.88 13.02
C GLY A 18 -0.76 -20.83 12.37
N CYS A 19 -1.72 -20.28 13.12
CA CYS A 19 -2.76 -19.34 12.66
C CYS A 19 -2.28 -17.87 12.56
N GLY A 20 -1.03 -17.64 12.15
CA GLY A 20 -0.48 -16.27 12.09
C GLY A 20 0.89 -16.16 11.42
N ALA A 21 1.62 -17.27 11.36
CA ALA A 21 2.97 -17.30 10.80
C ALA A 21 2.99 -17.38 9.25
N GLY A 22 1.95 -17.93 8.63
CA GLY A 22 1.87 -18.05 7.16
C GLY A 22 1.31 -16.82 6.45
N GLU A 23 0.41 -16.08 7.10
CA GLU A 23 -0.21 -14.87 6.56
C GLU A 23 0.76 -13.69 6.55
N THR A 24 1.65 -13.55 7.55
CA THR A 24 2.55 -12.39 7.65
C THR A 24 3.61 -12.33 6.53
N ALA A 25 4.09 -13.47 6.04
CA ALA A 25 5.06 -13.51 4.93
C ALA A 25 4.41 -13.20 3.56
N ALA A 26 3.15 -13.62 3.36
CA ALA A 26 2.38 -13.36 2.15
C ALA A 26 1.94 -11.89 2.05
N THR A 27 1.56 -11.26 3.18
CA THR A 27 1.17 -9.84 3.18
C THR A 27 2.36 -8.92 2.89
N ALA A 28 3.56 -9.24 3.40
CA ALA A 28 4.76 -8.44 3.15
C ALA A 28 5.17 -8.40 1.67
N THR A 29 5.04 -9.53 0.96
CA THR A 29 5.32 -9.62 -0.48
C THR A 29 4.24 -8.91 -1.31
N LEU A 30 2.96 -9.11 -0.97
CA LEU A 30 1.85 -8.41 -1.63
C LEU A 30 1.95 -6.88 -1.48
N GLN A 31 2.33 -6.40 -0.29
CA GLN A 31 2.43 -4.97 -0.01
C GLN A 31 3.62 -4.31 -0.73
N ALA A 32 4.75 -5.02 -0.88
CA ALA A 32 5.89 -4.55 -1.66
C ALA A 32 5.57 -4.48 -3.17
N GLU A 33 4.84 -5.45 -3.71
CA GLU A 33 4.47 -5.48 -5.13
C GLU A 33 3.43 -4.41 -5.48
N GLN A 34 2.45 -4.19 -4.60
CA GLN A 34 1.50 -3.08 -4.72
C GLN A 34 2.19 -1.71 -4.69
N ALA A 35 3.17 -1.53 -3.79
CA ALA A 35 3.94 -0.29 -3.75
C ALA A 35 4.71 -0.04 -5.05
N LYS A 36 5.30 -1.09 -5.65
CA LYS A 36 6.01 -0.98 -6.93
C LYS A 36 5.10 -0.62 -8.10
N GLN A 37 3.91 -1.24 -8.18
CA GLN A 37 2.92 -0.90 -9.21
C GLN A 37 2.39 0.53 -9.04
N ALA A 38 2.10 0.95 -7.81
CA ALA A 38 1.68 2.31 -7.51
C ALA A 38 2.76 3.34 -7.90
N GLN A 39 4.04 3.03 -7.67
CA GLN A 39 5.15 3.90 -8.04
C GLN A 39 5.19 4.16 -9.55
N GLN A 40 5.04 3.11 -10.37
CA GLN A 40 5.02 3.23 -11.83
C GLN A 40 3.82 4.05 -12.33
N GLN A 41 2.64 3.83 -11.76
CA GLN A 41 1.45 4.63 -12.12
C GLN A 41 1.60 6.09 -11.70
N MET A 42 2.26 6.34 -10.55
CA MET A 42 2.47 7.68 -10.02
C MET A 42 3.45 8.49 -10.89
N GLU A 43 4.48 7.87 -11.47
CA GLU A 43 5.36 8.55 -12.44
C GLU A 43 4.61 9.00 -13.70
N GLN A 44 3.78 8.14 -14.28
CA GLN A 44 2.97 8.49 -15.45
C GLN A 44 1.93 9.58 -15.13
N LEU A 45 1.30 9.50 -13.97
CA LEU A 45 0.35 10.51 -13.52
C LEU A 45 1.06 11.84 -13.24
N LYS A 46 2.26 11.80 -12.65
CA LYS A 46 3.05 12.98 -12.35
C LYS A 46 3.41 13.76 -13.63
N GLN A 47 3.80 13.07 -14.70
CA GLN A 47 4.07 13.73 -15.99
C GLN A 47 2.83 14.44 -16.54
N GLN A 48 1.64 13.83 -16.45
CA GLN A 48 0.39 14.45 -16.88
C GLN A 48 0.04 15.68 -16.04
N ILE A 49 0.21 15.60 -14.72
CA ILE A 49 -0.02 16.72 -13.81
C ILE A 49 0.96 17.86 -14.10
N ASP A 50 2.25 17.57 -14.23
CA ASP A 50 3.27 18.59 -14.47
C ASP A 50 3.03 19.32 -15.80
N GLN A 51 2.62 18.58 -16.85
CA GLN A 51 2.31 19.17 -18.15
C GLN A 51 1.03 20.05 -18.11
N ALA A 52 -0.02 19.59 -17.42
CA ALA A 52 -1.24 20.37 -17.22
C ALA A 52 -0.99 21.63 -16.37
N ASN A 53 -0.16 21.51 -15.32
CA ASN A 53 0.22 22.63 -14.46
C ASN A 53 1.03 23.67 -15.24
N ALA A 54 2.01 23.26 -16.04
CA ALA A 54 2.80 24.19 -16.85
C ALA A 54 1.93 25.04 -17.79
N ALA A 55 0.99 24.40 -18.50
CA ALA A 55 0.05 25.11 -19.38
C ALA A 55 -0.88 26.06 -18.60
N ASN A 56 -1.35 25.64 -17.43
CA ASN A 56 -2.20 26.47 -16.58
C ASN A 56 -1.44 27.66 -16.00
N THR A 57 -0.20 27.47 -15.54
CA THR A 57 0.64 28.56 -15.02
C THR A 57 0.94 29.60 -16.09
N GLN A 58 1.20 29.18 -17.32
CA GLN A 58 1.43 30.11 -18.43
C GLN A 58 0.18 30.96 -18.71
N ARG A 59 -0.98 30.32 -18.85
CA ARG A 59 -2.26 31.03 -19.04
C ARG A 59 -2.60 31.97 -17.88
N LEU A 60 -2.27 31.56 -16.64
CA LEU A 60 -2.47 32.37 -15.46
C LEU A 60 -1.58 33.62 -15.49
N GLN A 61 -0.31 33.49 -15.87
CA GLN A 61 0.58 34.64 -16.04
C GLN A 61 0.09 35.59 -17.12
N GLU A 62 -0.32 35.08 -18.28
CA GLU A 62 -0.90 35.90 -19.36
C GLU A 62 -2.16 36.66 -18.88
N ALA A 63 -3.02 36.01 -18.09
CA ALA A 63 -4.19 36.66 -17.52
C ALA A 63 -3.86 37.73 -16.47
N ILE A 64 -2.78 37.54 -15.70
CA ILE A 64 -2.29 38.54 -14.73
C ILE A 64 -1.68 39.73 -15.46
N ASP A 65 -0.85 39.51 -16.48
CA ASP A 65 -0.25 40.56 -17.30
C ASP A 65 -1.32 41.38 -18.05
N GLN A 66 -2.40 40.74 -18.52
CA GLN A 66 -3.53 41.43 -19.13
C GLN A 66 -4.42 42.19 -18.15
N ALA A 67 -4.35 41.87 -16.85
CA ALA A 67 -5.15 42.52 -15.81
C ALA A 67 -4.43 43.70 -15.12
N GLN A 68 -3.13 43.90 -15.39
CA GLN A 68 -2.35 45.07 -14.97
C GLN A 68 -2.38 46.19 -16.00
#